data_AF-A0A1X2I0N2-F1
#
_entry.id   AF-A0A1X2I0N2-F1
#
_cell.length_a   1.000
_cell.length_b   1.000
_cell.length_c   1.000
_cell.angle_alpha   90.00
_cell.angle_beta   90.00
_cell.angle_gamma   90.00
#
_symmetry.space_group_name_H-M   'P 1'
#
loop_
_entity.id
_entity.type
_entity.pdbx_description
1 polymer ?
#
loop_
_entity_poly.entity_id
_entity_poly.type
_entity_poly.pdbx_seq_one_letter_code
_entity_poly.pdbx_strand_id
1 'polypeptide(L)'
;MASKLAIFEQDRLLRAKGPIQDDAPMRLRMEVYVKDLQNRIVAGIEKVDGKSFERTTWERPDHGGEGITCVIQDGNVMEKAGVAVSVVYSQLSKEAAHQMRHDRGKALPDRDDLPFFVTGISQVMHAKNPNAPTVHLNYRYFEVFDPDTGVPLIWWFGGGADLTPTYLFEEDCIHFHSHYKQACDQTDPDFYSQFKINCDKYFYNAHRGETRGIGGVFFDDLDCKSPEELFSLVRSLGDQFLPSYVPILEKRNVMPFTDEMVEWQQIRRGRYVEFNLIWDRGTRFGLQTPCARVESIMMTLPLTARWEYMYHVESNSKEGELEAALKNPRDWIPLH
;
A
#
# COMPACT_ATOMS: atom_id res chain seq x y z
N MET A 1 2.48 -14.32 31.79
CA MET A 1 1.83 -13.19 31.10
C MET A 1 2.69 -12.81 29.91
N ALA A 2 2.28 -13.19 28.71
CA ALA A 2 2.83 -12.66 27.47
C ALA A 2 2.23 -11.27 27.25
N SER A 3 2.94 -10.22 27.69
CA SER A 3 2.60 -8.85 27.31
C SER A 3 3.08 -8.58 25.88
N LYS A 4 2.61 -7.50 25.25
CA LYS A 4 3.17 -7.02 23.96
C LYS A 4 4.71 -6.92 23.98
N LEU A 5 5.29 -6.59 25.14
CA LEU A 5 6.74 -6.50 25.34
C LEU A 5 7.39 -7.89 25.37
N ALA A 6 6.71 -8.92 25.89
CA ALA A 6 7.25 -10.27 25.90
C ALA A 6 7.45 -10.84 24.48
N ILE A 7 6.48 -10.63 23.58
CA ILE A 7 6.58 -11.06 22.18
C ILE A 7 7.67 -10.26 21.45
N PHE A 8 7.70 -8.93 21.66
CA PHE A 8 8.74 -8.07 21.11
C PHE A 8 10.15 -8.52 21.54
N GLU A 9 10.33 -8.83 22.83
CA GLU A 9 11.59 -9.30 23.38
C GLU A 9 11.99 -10.68 22.85
N GLN A 10 11.05 -11.62 22.73
CA GLN A 10 11.28 -12.93 22.11
C GLN A 10 11.79 -12.77 20.67
N ASP A 11 11.12 -11.93 19.89
CA ASP A 11 11.51 -11.66 18.51
C ASP A 11 12.85 -10.93 18.42
N ARG A 12 13.14 -10.01 19.33
CA ARG A 12 14.46 -9.35 19.43
C ARG A 12 15.57 -10.37 19.65
N LEU A 13 15.35 -11.35 20.54
CA LEU A 13 16.30 -12.43 20.78
C LEU A 13 16.47 -13.34 19.57
N LEU A 14 15.39 -13.61 18.81
CA LEU A 14 15.47 -14.38 17.56
C LEU A 14 16.29 -13.64 16.49
N ARG A 15 16.06 -12.33 16.29
CA ARG A 15 16.87 -11.49 15.39
C ARG A 15 18.35 -11.49 15.78
N ALA A 16 18.65 -11.47 17.07
CA ALA A 16 20.03 -11.47 17.58
C ALA A 16 20.79 -12.79 17.33
N LYS A 17 20.10 -13.91 17.06
CA LYS A 17 20.73 -15.21 16.80
C LYS A 17 21.29 -15.35 15.38
N GLY A 18 20.94 -14.46 14.47
CA GLY A 18 21.41 -14.48 13.08
C GLY A 18 20.28 -14.32 12.06
N PRO A 19 20.52 -14.69 10.79
CA PRO A 19 19.52 -14.58 9.72
C PRO A 19 18.26 -15.38 10.04
N ILE A 20 17.10 -14.78 9.81
CA ILE A 20 15.79 -15.43 9.96
C ILE A 20 15.67 -16.54 8.90
N GLN A 21 15.38 -17.74 9.36
CA GLN A 21 15.24 -18.95 8.55
C GLN A 21 13.78 -19.18 8.13
N ASP A 22 13.54 -20.10 7.20
CA ASP A 22 12.19 -20.41 6.70
C ASP A 22 11.27 -21.07 7.72
N ASP A 23 11.82 -21.69 8.77
CA ASP A 23 11.06 -22.26 9.90
C ASP A 23 10.74 -21.23 11.00
N ALA A 24 11.21 -19.99 10.85
CA ALA A 24 10.88 -18.91 11.78
C ALA A 24 9.40 -18.51 11.67
N PRO A 25 8.83 -17.91 12.73
CA PRO A 25 7.46 -17.42 12.69
C PRO A 25 7.20 -16.49 11.51
N MET A 26 6.01 -16.59 10.91
CA MET A 26 5.62 -15.85 9.71
C MET A 26 5.86 -14.34 9.84
N ARG A 27 5.60 -13.75 11.01
CA ARG A 27 5.89 -12.35 11.32
C ARG A 27 7.33 -11.92 11.04
N LEU A 28 8.32 -12.74 11.36
CA LEU A 28 9.74 -12.43 11.15
C LEU A 28 10.14 -12.63 9.68
N ARG A 29 9.58 -13.65 9.04
CA ARG A 29 9.81 -13.90 7.60
C ARG A 29 9.20 -12.78 6.75
N MET A 30 7.99 -12.34 7.08
CA MET A 30 7.36 -11.17 6.44
C MET A 30 8.16 -9.90 6.69
N GLU A 31 8.64 -9.65 7.91
CA GLU A 31 9.49 -8.50 8.21
C GLU A 31 10.75 -8.46 7.33
N VAL A 32 11.47 -9.57 7.22
CA VAL A 32 12.66 -9.66 6.36
C VAL A 32 12.28 -9.37 4.91
N TYR A 33 11.19 -9.96 4.42
CA TYR A 33 10.72 -9.74 3.06
C TYR A 33 10.38 -8.28 2.78
N VAL A 34 9.61 -7.59 3.64
CA VAL A 34 9.22 -6.20 3.37
C VAL A 34 10.41 -5.23 3.44
N LYS A 35 11.40 -5.49 4.30
CA LYS A 35 12.66 -4.73 4.36
C LYS A 35 13.50 -4.94 3.10
N ASP A 36 13.61 -6.18 2.63
CA ASP A 36 14.27 -6.49 1.35
C ASP A 36 13.56 -5.83 0.16
N LEU A 37 12.23 -5.95 0.10
CA LEU A 37 11.42 -5.33 -0.94
C LEU A 37 11.60 -3.80 -0.95
N GLN A 38 11.58 -3.14 0.21
CA GLN A 38 11.88 -1.70 0.29
C GLN A 38 13.26 -1.38 -0.30
N ASN A 39 14.28 -2.17 0.02
CA ASN A 39 15.62 -1.94 -0.52
C ASN A 39 15.66 -2.07 -2.05
N ARG A 40 15.04 -3.11 -2.60
CA ARG A 40 14.95 -3.31 -4.05
C ARG A 40 14.19 -2.20 -4.73
N ILE A 41 13.03 -1.80 -4.18
CA ILE A 41 12.21 -0.73 -4.75
C ILE A 41 12.96 0.60 -4.73
N VAL A 42 13.54 0.98 -3.59
CA VAL A 42 14.32 2.23 -3.48
C VAL A 42 15.44 2.24 -4.51
N ALA A 43 16.26 1.18 -4.57
CA ALA A 43 17.36 1.11 -5.54
C ALA A 43 16.86 1.16 -7.01
N GLY A 44 15.73 0.51 -7.31
CA GLY A 44 15.11 0.53 -8.63
C GLY A 44 14.66 1.93 -9.05
N ILE A 45 14.04 2.68 -8.14
CA ILE A 45 13.58 4.05 -8.41
C ILE A 45 14.73 5.05 -8.44
N GLU A 46 15.73 4.92 -7.56
CA GLU A 46 16.95 5.76 -7.58
C GLU A 46 17.68 5.65 -8.92
N LYS A 47 17.69 4.46 -9.54
CA LYS A 47 18.28 4.26 -10.86
C LYS A 47 17.57 5.05 -11.95
N VAL A 48 16.24 5.15 -11.87
CA VAL A 48 15.43 5.91 -12.85
C VAL A 48 15.51 7.41 -12.58
N ASP A 49 15.45 7.82 -11.31
CA ASP A 49 15.47 9.23 -10.93
C ASP A 49 16.87 9.86 -11.06
N GLY A 50 17.92 9.12 -10.71
CA GLY A 50 19.29 9.62 -10.63
C GLY A 50 19.59 10.41 -9.35
N LYS A 51 18.63 10.55 -8.43
CA LYS A 51 18.85 11.01 -7.04
C LYS A 51 18.55 9.90 -6.04
N SER A 52 19.11 10.03 -4.84
CA SER A 52 18.94 9.07 -3.74
C SER A 52 17.77 9.45 -2.82
N PHE A 53 17.17 8.43 -2.21
CA PHE A 53 16.20 8.61 -1.13
C PHE A 53 16.92 8.97 0.18
N GLU A 54 16.37 9.92 0.93
CA GLU A 54 16.70 10.10 2.33
C GLU A 54 16.09 8.95 3.14
N ARG A 55 16.91 8.28 3.96
CA ARG A 55 16.48 7.15 4.78
C ARG A 55 16.51 7.52 6.25
N THR A 56 15.37 7.42 6.92
CA THR A 56 15.24 7.62 8.36
C THR A 56 14.77 6.34 9.03
N THR A 57 15.59 5.80 9.94
CA THR A 57 15.18 4.74 10.88
C THR A 57 14.63 5.35 12.15
N TRP A 58 13.58 4.76 12.71
CA TRP A 58 12.97 5.19 13.95
C TRP A 58 12.50 3.99 14.78
N GLU A 59 12.41 4.20 16.08
CA GLU A 59 12.02 3.18 17.07
C GLU A 59 10.86 3.70 17.92
N ARG A 60 10.14 2.76 18.58
CA ARG A 60 9.07 3.06 19.52
C ARG A 60 9.43 2.50 20.91
N PRO A 61 10.32 3.17 21.67
CA PRO A 61 10.89 2.61 22.90
C PRO A 61 9.82 2.19 23.92
N ASP A 62 8.77 2.98 24.10
CA ASP A 62 7.72 2.71 25.10
C ASP A 62 6.57 1.81 24.60
N HIS A 63 6.52 1.55 23.29
CA HIS A 63 5.40 0.83 22.67
C HIS A 63 5.81 -0.49 22.02
N GLY A 64 7.09 -0.67 21.70
CA GLY A 64 7.63 -1.78 20.93
C GLY A 64 7.54 -1.54 19.42
N GLY A 65 8.60 -1.91 18.70
CA GLY A 65 8.67 -1.82 17.25
C GLY A 65 9.56 -0.71 16.70
N GLU A 66 9.66 -0.69 15.38
CA GLU A 66 10.58 0.12 14.60
C GLU A 66 10.03 0.37 13.19
N GLY A 67 10.70 1.24 12.44
CA GLY A 67 10.41 1.42 11.03
C GLY A 67 11.55 2.09 10.29
N ILE A 68 11.47 2.00 8.97
CA ILE A 68 12.39 2.64 8.04
C ILE A 68 11.54 3.42 7.05
N THR A 69 11.74 4.71 6.98
CA THR A 69 11.04 5.60 6.05
C THR A 69 12.05 6.15 5.05
N CYS A 70 11.87 5.82 3.78
CA CYS A 70 12.66 6.33 2.67
C CYS A 70 11.82 7.36 1.92
N VAL A 71 12.32 8.60 1.77
CA VAL A 71 11.65 9.66 1.01
C VAL A 71 12.59 10.28 0.00
N ILE A 72 12.10 10.50 -1.21
CA ILE A 72 12.70 11.43 -2.18
C ILE A 72 11.69 12.56 -2.41
N GLN A 73 12.18 13.79 -2.37
CA GLN A 73 11.41 14.99 -2.69
C GLN A 73 12.22 15.84 -3.67
N ASP A 74 11.53 16.49 -4.60
CA ASP A 74 12.14 17.33 -5.63
C ASP A 74 13.20 16.56 -6.46
N GLY A 75 12.88 15.31 -6.80
CA GLY A 75 13.65 14.45 -7.69
C GLY A 75 13.70 14.95 -9.14
N ASN A 76 14.50 14.27 -9.96
CA ASN A 76 14.53 14.56 -11.39
C ASN A 76 13.28 14.01 -12.10
N VAL A 77 12.79 12.85 -11.65
CA VAL A 77 11.64 12.12 -12.20
C VAL A 77 10.47 12.15 -11.22
N MET A 78 10.75 11.81 -9.96
CA MET A 78 9.80 11.87 -8.86
C MET A 78 9.70 13.30 -8.34
N GLU A 79 8.50 13.85 -8.28
CA GLU A 79 8.27 15.07 -7.51
C GLU A 79 8.31 14.75 -6.01
N LYS A 80 7.65 13.66 -5.62
CA LYS A 80 7.71 13.11 -4.27
C LYS A 80 7.43 11.62 -4.32
N ALA A 81 8.30 10.82 -3.72
CA ALA A 81 8.05 9.39 -3.54
C ALA A 81 8.47 8.96 -2.14
N GLY A 82 7.68 8.06 -1.57
CA GLY A 82 7.88 7.53 -0.23
C GLY A 82 7.74 6.02 -0.22
N VAL A 83 8.67 5.33 0.46
CA VAL A 83 8.58 3.90 0.74
C VAL A 83 8.83 3.69 2.23
N ALA A 84 7.82 3.28 2.97
CA ALA A 84 7.88 3.07 4.41
C ALA A 84 7.69 1.60 4.75
N VAL A 85 8.54 1.10 5.65
CA VAL A 85 8.38 -0.18 6.33
C VAL A 85 8.15 0.10 7.81
N SER A 86 7.23 -0.64 8.41
CA SER A 86 6.98 -0.58 9.85
C SER A 86 6.83 -1.98 10.42
N VAL A 87 7.34 -2.16 11.63
CA VAL A 87 7.22 -3.37 12.45
C VAL A 87 6.69 -2.93 13.79
N VAL A 88 5.44 -3.24 14.11
CA VAL A 88 4.74 -2.69 15.26
C VAL A 88 4.22 -3.81 16.13
N TYR A 89 4.51 -3.69 17.42
CA TYR A 89 3.91 -4.48 18.48
C TYR A 89 3.02 -3.55 19.29
N SER A 90 1.80 -3.96 19.60
CA SER A 90 0.89 -3.14 20.41
C SER A 90 -0.18 -4.02 21.05
N GLN A 91 -1.19 -3.38 21.63
CA GLN A 91 -2.36 -4.01 22.22
C GLN A 91 -3.60 -3.48 21.53
N LEU A 92 -4.56 -4.35 21.23
CA LEU A 92 -5.83 -3.95 20.61
C LEU A 92 -6.60 -3.06 21.59
N SER A 93 -7.17 -1.96 21.07
CA SER A 93 -8.21 -1.21 21.79
C SER A 93 -9.48 -2.05 21.92
N LYS A 94 -10.33 -1.75 22.90
CA LYS A 94 -11.62 -2.43 23.09
C LYS A 94 -12.50 -2.34 21.85
N GLU A 95 -12.52 -1.16 21.22
CA GLU A 95 -13.29 -0.86 20.02
C GLU A 95 -12.79 -1.71 18.84
N ALA A 96 -11.48 -1.77 18.61
CA ALA A 96 -10.88 -2.62 17.58
C ALA A 96 -11.17 -4.12 17.82
N ALA A 97 -11.04 -4.60 19.06
CA ALA A 97 -11.35 -5.99 19.39
C ALA A 97 -12.85 -6.32 19.17
N HIS A 98 -13.74 -5.40 19.54
CA HIS A 98 -15.18 -5.52 19.28
C HIS A 98 -15.50 -5.54 17.78
N GLN A 99 -14.96 -4.60 16.99
CA GLN A 99 -15.14 -4.58 15.53
C GLN A 99 -14.63 -5.86 14.88
N MET A 100 -13.47 -6.36 15.31
CA MET A 100 -12.92 -7.61 14.79
C MET A 100 -13.81 -8.82 15.08
N ARG A 101 -14.42 -8.89 16.27
CA ARG A 101 -15.36 -9.96 16.64
C ARG A 101 -16.67 -9.86 15.88
N HIS A 102 -17.30 -8.68 15.88
CA HIS A 102 -18.68 -8.52 15.42
C HIS A 102 -18.82 -8.15 13.95
N ASP A 103 -17.95 -7.29 13.42
CA ASP A 103 -18.07 -6.80 12.04
C ASP A 103 -17.29 -7.70 11.07
N ARG A 104 -16.18 -8.28 11.52
CA ARG A 104 -15.28 -9.12 10.71
C ARG A 104 -15.34 -10.62 11.05
N GLY A 105 -16.15 -11.00 12.04
CA GLY A 105 -16.39 -12.41 12.40
C GLY A 105 -15.17 -13.17 12.91
N LYS A 106 -14.13 -12.48 13.41
CA LYS A 106 -12.89 -13.13 13.88
C LYS A 106 -13.10 -13.74 15.26
N ALA A 107 -12.67 -14.99 15.44
CA ALA A 107 -12.77 -15.73 16.68
C ALA A 107 -11.72 -15.25 17.71
N LEU A 108 -12.03 -14.15 18.41
CA LEU A 108 -11.19 -13.62 19.50
C LEU A 108 -11.86 -13.84 20.85
N PRO A 109 -11.09 -14.12 21.92
CA PRO A 109 -11.64 -14.22 23.26
C PRO A 109 -12.17 -12.85 23.72
N ASP A 110 -13.18 -12.87 24.59
CA ASP A 110 -13.79 -11.65 25.13
C ASP A 110 -12.91 -11.06 26.24
N ARG A 111 -11.85 -10.37 25.82
CA ARG A 111 -10.90 -9.67 26.69
C ARG A 111 -10.30 -8.44 26.00
N ASP A 112 -9.76 -7.54 26.82
CA ASP A 112 -9.26 -6.22 26.41
C ASP A 112 -7.72 -6.12 26.34
N ASP A 113 -7.02 -7.22 26.64
CA ASP A 113 -5.57 -7.30 26.75
C ASP A 113 -4.91 -8.13 25.65
N LEU A 114 -5.50 -8.11 24.46
CA LEU A 114 -5.01 -8.82 23.28
C LEU A 114 -3.79 -8.13 22.65
N PRO A 115 -2.57 -8.68 22.76
CA PRO A 115 -1.40 -8.17 22.08
C PRO A 115 -1.52 -8.47 20.58
N PHE A 116 -1.02 -7.58 19.74
CA PHE A 116 -0.93 -7.82 18.30
C PHE A 116 0.42 -7.39 17.74
N PHE A 117 0.73 -7.98 16.59
CA PHE A 117 1.85 -7.65 15.74
C PHE A 117 1.32 -7.22 14.37
N VAL A 118 1.92 -6.19 13.80
CA VAL A 118 1.74 -5.83 12.40
C VAL A 118 3.06 -5.45 11.78
N THR A 119 3.33 -5.97 10.60
CA THR A 119 4.44 -5.50 9.77
C THR A 119 3.95 -5.25 8.35
N GLY A 120 4.56 -4.32 7.65
CA GLY A 120 4.22 -4.08 6.27
C GLY A 120 5.09 -3.03 5.60
N ILE A 121 4.98 -3.02 4.27
CA ILE A 121 5.48 -1.97 3.40
C ILE A 121 4.29 -1.15 2.89
N SER A 122 4.45 0.17 2.83
CA SER A 122 3.53 1.09 2.18
C SER A 122 4.33 2.10 1.38
N GLN A 123 3.86 2.42 0.18
CA GLN A 123 4.51 3.39 -0.66
C GLN A 123 3.53 4.15 -1.54
N VAL A 124 3.92 5.38 -1.87
CA VAL A 124 3.27 6.21 -2.86
C VAL A 124 4.35 6.93 -3.66
N MET A 125 4.18 7.03 -4.97
CA MET A 125 5.11 7.76 -5.84
C MET A 125 4.33 8.70 -6.74
N HIS A 126 4.67 9.98 -6.68
CA HIS A 126 4.14 11.04 -7.52
C HIS A 126 5.24 11.51 -8.48
N ALA A 127 5.11 11.15 -9.75
CA ALA A 127 6.01 11.61 -10.80
C ALA A 127 5.78 13.11 -11.08
N LYS A 128 6.85 13.80 -11.49
CA LYS A 128 6.81 15.20 -11.93
C LYS A 128 6.08 15.36 -13.25
N ASN A 129 6.35 14.49 -14.23
CA ASN A 129 5.72 14.54 -15.55
C ASN A 129 4.23 14.12 -15.47
N PRO A 130 3.27 14.93 -15.94
CA PRO A 130 1.84 14.57 -15.95
C PRO A 130 1.52 13.27 -16.69
N ASN A 131 2.33 12.89 -17.68
CA ASN A 131 2.12 11.64 -18.41
C ASN A 131 2.46 10.39 -17.58
N ALA A 132 3.28 10.52 -16.53
CA ALA A 132 3.67 9.42 -15.67
C ALA A 132 2.68 9.26 -14.49
N PRO A 133 2.07 8.08 -14.31
CA PRO A 133 1.04 7.89 -13.30
C PRO A 133 1.60 7.91 -11.88
N THR A 134 0.76 8.38 -10.94
CA THR A 134 0.97 8.10 -9.51
C THR A 134 0.73 6.61 -9.27
N VAL A 135 1.51 5.99 -8.38
CA VAL A 135 1.31 4.59 -7.99
C VAL A 135 1.31 4.45 -6.47
N HIS A 136 0.49 3.53 -5.97
CA HIS A 136 0.45 3.14 -4.57
C HIS A 136 0.63 1.62 -4.44
N LEU A 137 1.30 1.19 -3.38
CA LEU A 137 1.41 -0.21 -2.99
C LEU A 137 1.41 -0.33 -1.48
N ASN A 138 0.73 -1.37 -0.98
CA ASN A 138 0.77 -1.78 0.41
C ASN A 138 0.77 -3.31 0.49
N TYR A 139 1.65 -3.89 1.31
CA TYR A 139 1.54 -5.30 1.71
C TYR A 139 1.85 -5.41 3.19
N ARG A 140 0.98 -6.07 3.94
CA ARG A 140 1.07 -6.19 5.39
C ARG A 140 0.64 -7.56 5.87
N TYR A 141 1.17 -7.91 7.04
CA TYR A 141 0.81 -9.08 7.80
C TYR A 141 0.43 -8.67 9.21
N PHE A 142 -0.62 -9.27 9.73
CA PHE A 142 -1.15 -8.98 11.05
C PHE A 142 -1.36 -10.28 11.83
N GLU A 143 -1.01 -10.30 13.12
CA GLU A 143 -1.28 -11.40 14.05
C GLU A 143 -1.80 -10.85 15.38
N VAL A 144 -2.78 -11.53 15.98
CA VAL A 144 -3.17 -11.33 17.38
C VAL A 144 -2.73 -12.54 18.19
N PHE A 145 -2.25 -12.31 19.41
CA PHE A 145 -1.74 -13.37 20.28
C PHE A 145 -2.64 -13.60 21.48
N ASP A 146 -2.59 -14.82 21.98
CA ASP A 146 -3.10 -15.15 23.29
C ASP A 146 -2.14 -14.56 24.36
N PRO A 147 -2.62 -13.70 25.27
CA PRO A 147 -1.77 -13.02 26.25
C PRO A 147 -1.25 -13.94 27.36
N ASP A 148 -1.78 -15.16 27.52
CA ASP A 148 -1.31 -16.09 28.54
C ASP A 148 -0.21 -17.00 28.00
N THR A 149 -0.36 -17.45 26.75
CA THR A 149 0.52 -18.44 26.10
C THR A 149 1.50 -17.82 25.08
N GLY A 150 1.18 -16.65 24.53
CA GLY A 150 1.95 -16.01 23.45
C GLY A 150 1.77 -16.66 22.07
N VAL A 151 0.81 -17.58 21.92
CA VAL A 151 0.51 -18.25 20.65
C VAL A 151 -0.41 -17.39 19.78
N PRO A 152 -0.22 -17.32 18.44
CA PRO A 152 -1.15 -16.62 17.56
C PRO A 152 -2.57 -17.20 17.62
N LEU A 153 -3.56 -16.33 17.83
CA LEU A 153 -5.00 -16.65 17.82
C LEU A 153 -5.57 -16.54 16.40
N ILE A 154 -5.26 -15.43 15.73
CA ILE A 154 -5.67 -15.14 14.36
C ILE A 154 -4.55 -14.41 13.65
N TRP A 155 -4.55 -14.53 12.32
CA TRP A 155 -3.62 -13.85 11.45
C TRP A 155 -4.29 -13.58 10.10
N TRP A 156 -3.79 -12.61 9.35
CA TRP A 156 -4.19 -12.41 7.96
C TRP A 156 -3.15 -11.58 7.20
N PHE A 157 -3.18 -11.70 5.88
CA PHE A 157 -2.51 -10.77 4.99
C PHE A 157 -3.48 -9.69 4.48
N GLY A 158 -2.95 -8.52 4.19
CA GLY A 158 -3.67 -7.45 3.52
C GLY A 158 -2.74 -6.69 2.60
N GLY A 159 -3.29 -6.06 1.57
CA GLY A 159 -2.47 -5.29 0.66
C GLY A 159 -3.12 -5.04 -0.69
N GLY A 160 -2.27 -4.64 -1.63
CA GLY A 160 -2.69 -4.24 -2.94
C GLY A 160 -1.69 -3.30 -3.59
N ALA A 161 -1.90 -3.07 -4.87
CA ALA A 161 -1.22 -2.05 -5.63
C ALA A 161 -2.21 -1.48 -6.64
N ASP A 162 -2.16 -0.16 -6.83
CA ASP A 162 -3.08 0.54 -7.72
C ASP A 162 -2.39 1.71 -8.43
N LEU A 163 -2.89 2.00 -9.63
CA LEU A 163 -2.33 3.00 -10.53
C LEU A 163 -3.30 4.17 -10.69
N THR A 164 -2.79 5.39 -10.53
CA THR A 164 -3.53 6.65 -10.61
C THR A 164 -2.94 7.55 -11.70
N PRO A 165 -3.31 7.33 -12.97
CA PRO A 165 -2.88 8.18 -14.08
C PRO A 165 -3.53 9.56 -14.04
N THR A 166 -2.83 10.54 -14.63
CA THR A 166 -3.39 11.86 -14.97
C THR A 166 -3.96 11.85 -16.39
N TYR A 167 -3.36 11.07 -17.29
CA TYR A 167 -3.83 10.83 -18.65
C TYR A 167 -3.91 9.34 -18.91
N LEU A 168 -4.98 8.92 -19.58
CA LEU A 168 -5.20 7.51 -19.86
C LEU A 168 -4.27 7.03 -20.99
N PHE A 169 -3.55 5.94 -20.71
CA PHE A 169 -2.81 5.16 -21.71
C PHE A 169 -3.23 3.71 -21.53
N GLU A 170 -4.04 3.19 -22.47
CA GLU A 170 -4.60 1.84 -22.33
C GLU A 170 -3.50 0.77 -22.23
N GLU A 171 -2.39 0.95 -22.95
CA GLU A 171 -1.29 0.00 -22.91
C GLU A 171 -0.60 -0.07 -21.54
N ASP A 172 -0.59 1.04 -20.78
CA ASP A 172 -0.03 1.07 -19.43
C ASP A 172 -0.97 0.41 -18.43
N CYS A 173 -2.29 0.59 -18.64
CA CYS A 173 -3.30 -0.06 -17.82
C CYS A 173 -3.22 -1.59 -18.00
N ILE A 174 -3.16 -2.06 -19.25
CA ILE A 174 -3.00 -3.49 -19.57
C ILE A 174 -1.69 -4.01 -18.98
N HIS A 175 -0.56 -3.33 -19.20
CA HIS A 175 0.75 -3.73 -18.67
C HIS A 175 0.72 -3.91 -17.15
N PHE A 176 0.23 -2.89 -16.43
CA PHE A 176 0.15 -2.93 -14.97
C PHE A 176 -0.71 -4.09 -14.48
N HIS A 177 -1.94 -4.21 -15.00
CA HIS A 177 -2.89 -5.25 -14.58
C HIS A 177 -2.43 -6.66 -14.95
N SER A 178 -1.79 -6.86 -16.10
CA SER A 178 -1.26 -8.16 -16.53
C SER A 178 -0.20 -8.72 -15.57
N HIS A 179 0.68 -7.87 -15.04
CA HIS A 179 1.70 -8.29 -14.07
C HIS A 179 1.06 -8.80 -12.77
N TYR A 180 0.07 -8.09 -12.23
CA TYR A 180 -0.61 -8.54 -11.00
C TYR A 180 -1.49 -9.77 -11.24
N LYS A 181 -2.14 -9.89 -12.42
CA LYS A 181 -2.86 -11.12 -12.78
C LYS A 181 -1.92 -12.32 -12.83
N GLN A 182 -0.76 -12.19 -13.47
CA GLN A 182 0.23 -13.27 -13.53
C GLN A 182 0.66 -13.74 -12.14
N ALA A 183 0.85 -12.82 -11.18
CA ALA A 183 1.19 -13.17 -9.80
C ALA A 183 0.04 -13.86 -9.06
N CYS A 184 -1.20 -13.38 -9.23
CA CYS A 184 -2.39 -14.01 -8.65
C CYS A 184 -2.60 -15.44 -9.19
N ASP A 185 -2.55 -15.60 -10.53
CA ASP A 185 -2.82 -16.86 -11.23
C ASP A 185 -1.89 -18.01 -10.79
N GLN A 186 -0.70 -17.70 -10.26
CA GLN A 186 0.23 -18.71 -9.72
C GLN A 186 -0.28 -19.36 -8.43
N THR A 187 -1.17 -18.69 -7.70
CA THR A 187 -1.72 -19.18 -6.42
C THR A 187 -3.18 -19.60 -6.57
N ASP A 188 -3.98 -18.76 -7.23
CA ASP A 188 -5.39 -19.03 -7.50
C ASP A 188 -5.87 -18.19 -8.70
N PRO A 189 -6.43 -18.79 -9.76
CA PRO A 189 -6.91 -18.06 -10.92
C PRO A 189 -8.04 -17.06 -10.61
N ASP A 190 -8.78 -17.25 -9.51
CA ASP A 190 -9.90 -16.37 -9.13
C ASP A 190 -9.43 -15.12 -8.37
N PHE A 191 -8.21 -15.11 -7.83
CA PHE A 191 -7.71 -14.03 -6.98
C PHE A 191 -7.61 -12.70 -7.72
N TYR A 192 -7.17 -12.68 -8.98
CA TYR A 192 -7.11 -11.42 -9.72
C TYR A 192 -8.49 -10.79 -9.89
N SER A 193 -9.49 -11.56 -10.36
CA SER A 193 -10.87 -11.07 -10.52
C SER A 193 -11.40 -10.51 -9.20
N GLN A 194 -11.24 -11.25 -8.10
CA GLN A 194 -11.70 -10.81 -6.79
C GLN A 194 -10.99 -9.53 -6.32
N PHE A 195 -9.66 -9.50 -6.41
CA PHE A 195 -8.86 -8.38 -5.91
C PHE A 195 -9.03 -7.13 -6.76
N LYS A 196 -9.25 -7.27 -8.07
CA LYS A 196 -9.56 -6.15 -8.98
C LYS A 196 -10.88 -5.51 -8.61
N ILE A 197 -11.93 -6.31 -8.46
CA ILE A 197 -13.26 -5.82 -8.05
C ILE A 197 -13.19 -5.13 -6.67
N ASN A 198 -12.42 -5.69 -5.74
CA ASN A 198 -12.22 -5.09 -4.43
C ASN A 198 -11.46 -3.76 -4.52
N CYS A 199 -10.48 -3.65 -5.43
CA CYS A 199 -9.71 -2.43 -5.66
C CYS A 199 -10.60 -1.28 -6.17
N ASP A 200 -11.42 -1.57 -7.18
CA ASP A 200 -12.38 -0.61 -7.75
C ASP A 200 -13.37 -0.10 -6.70
N LYS A 201 -13.83 -0.98 -5.80
CA LYS A 201 -14.73 -0.62 -4.70
C LYS A 201 -14.04 0.17 -3.59
N TYR A 202 -12.82 -0.22 -3.21
CA TYR A 202 -12.11 0.40 -2.09
C TYR A 202 -11.67 1.83 -2.43
N PHE A 203 -11.10 2.04 -3.62
CA PHE A 203 -10.57 3.34 -4.04
C PHE A 203 -11.62 4.23 -4.71
N TYR A 204 -12.86 4.23 -4.19
CA TYR A 204 -13.97 5.03 -4.71
C TYR A 204 -14.18 6.32 -3.91
N ASN A 205 -14.08 7.48 -4.56
CA ASN A 205 -14.43 8.77 -3.98
C ASN A 205 -15.95 8.96 -4.06
N ALA A 206 -16.67 8.48 -3.05
CA ALA A 206 -18.15 8.47 -3.05
C ALA A 206 -18.77 9.86 -3.27
N HIS A 207 -18.15 10.91 -2.74
CA HIS A 207 -18.62 12.30 -2.92
C HIS A 207 -18.35 12.89 -4.31
N ARG A 208 -17.50 12.24 -5.13
CA ARG A 208 -17.21 12.63 -6.52
C ARG A 208 -17.82 11.68 -7.55
N GLY A 209 -18.24 10.50 -7.12
CA GLY A 209 -18.81 9.48 -8.00
C GLY A 209 -17.77 8.82 -8.92
N GLU A 210 -16.50 8.80 -8.54
CA GLU A 210 -15.39 8.29 -9.37
C GLU A 210 -14.37 7.50 -8.53
N THR A 211 -13.66 6.56 -9.16
CA THR A 211 -12.48 5.94 -8.56
C THR A 211 -11.29 6.91 -8.54
N ARG A 212 -10.37 6.70 -7.59
CA ARG A 212 -9.12 7.47 -7.47
C ARG A 212 -8.26 7.36 -8.72
N GLY A 213 -8.20 6.15 -9.29
CA GLY A 213 -7.39 5.77 -10.44
C GLY A 213 -8.00 4.58 -11.20
N ILE A 214 -7.19 3.91 -12.00
CA ILE A 214 -7.62 2.79 -12.86
C ILE A 214 -7.61 1.42 -12.16
N GLY A 215 -7.49 1.44 -10.83
CA GLY A 215 -7.49 0.27 -9.98
C GLY A 215 -6.18 -0.51 -10.03
N GLY A 216 -6.29 -1.82 -9.81
CA GLY A 216 -5.19 -2.75 -9.66
C GLY A 216 -5.67 -3.94 -8.86
N VAL A 217 -4.96 -4.32 -7.80
CA VAL A 217 -5.40 -5.37 -6.87
C VAL A 217 -5.54 -4.82 -5.46
N PHE A 218 -6.57 -5.25 -4.73
CA PHE A 218 -6.75 -4.95 -3.32
C PHE A 218 -7.35 -6.15 -2.58
N PHE A 219 -6.80 -6.45 -1.42
CA PHE A 219 -7.30 -7.46 -0.51
C PHE A 219 -7.05 -7.05 0.94
N ASP A 220 -7.95 -7.47 1.80
CA ASP A 220 -7.83 -7.36 3.25
C ASP A 220 -8.37 -8.66 3.83
N ASP A 221 -8.01 -8.96 5.08
CA ASP A 221 -8.52 -10.14 5.78
C ASP A 221 -8.21 -11.47 5.08
N LEU A 222 -7.13 -11.53 4.29
CA LEU A 222 -6.81 -12.71 3.49
C LEU A 222 -6.18 -13.80 4.37
N ASP A 223 -7.00 -14.80 4.71
CA ASP A 223 -6.64 -15.98 5.52
C ASP A 223 -7.30 -17.28 5.00
N CYS A 224 -7.70 -17.31 3.71
CA CYS A 224 -8.48 -18.38 3.11
C CYS A 224 -7.67 -19.61 2.63
N LYS A 225 -6.34 -19.54 2.64
CA LYS A 225 -5.41 -20.63 2.30
C LYS A 225 -4.34 -20.76 3.38
N SER A 226 -3.40 -21.69 3.25
CA SER A 226 -2.32 -21.82 4.24
C SER A 226 -1.46 -20.53 4.30
N PRO A 227 -0.85 -20.21 5.47
CA PRO A 227 0.04 -19.07 5.59
C PRO A 227 1.16 -19.05 4.54
N GLU A 228 1.72 -20.22 4.19
CA GLU A 228 2.80 -20.32 3.21
C GLU A 228 2.36 -19.99 1.78
N GLU A 229 1.19 -20.48 1.35
CA GLU A 229 0.63 -20.16 0.04
C GLU A 229 0.35 -18.65 -0.07
N LEU A 230 -0.26 -18.06 0.96
CA LEU A 230 -0.57 -16.63 0.97
C LEU A 230 0.69 -15.76 1.10
N PHE A 231 1.70 -16.22 1.83
CA PHE A 231 2.99 -15.52 1.88
C PHE A 231 3.69 -15.57 0.52
N SER A 232 3.66 -16.70 -0.18
CA SER A 232 4.18 -16.82 -1.55
C SER A 232 3.45 -15.89 -2.52
N LEU A 233 2.12 -15.78 -2.41
CA LEU A 233 1.33 -14.81 -3.18
C LEU A 233 1.77 -13.38 -2.91
N VAL A 234 1.85 -12.96 -1.63
CA VAL A 234 2.28 -11.61 -1.24
C VAL A 234 3.68 -11.30 -1.74
N ARG A 235 4.58 -12.29 -1.72
CA ARG A 235 5.91 -12.18 -2.31
C ARG A 235 5.85 -11.96 -3.82
N SER A 236 5.13 -12.81 -4.53
CA SER A 236 4.96 -12.69 -5.98
C SER A 236 4.38 -11.32 -6.37
N LEU A 237 3.33 -10.86 -5.67
CA LEU A 237 2.70 -9.55 -5.90
C LEU A 237 3.66 -8.38 -5.64
N GLY A 238 4.41 -8.38 -4.53
CA GLY A 238 5.39 -7.33 -4.26
C GLY A 238 6.54 -7.30 -5.25
N ASP A 239 6.99 -8.46 -5.72
CA ASP A 239 8.05 -8.58 -6.72
C ASP A 239 7.62 -8.07 -8.11
N GLN A 240 6.31 -8.02 -8.39
CA GLN A 240 5.78 -7.39 -9.61
C GLN A 240 5.80 -5.87 -9.62
N PHE A 241 6.09 -5.19 -8.50
CA PHE A 241 6.03 -3.73 -8.46
C PHE A 241 6.97 -3.07 -9.48
N LEU A 242 8.26 -3.39 -9.45
CA LEU A 242 9.23 -2.77 -10.36
C LEU A 242 8.95 -3.13 -11.84
N PRO A 243 8.72 -4.40 -12.21
CA PRO A 243 8.33 -4.77 -13.58
C PRO A 243 7.05 -4.09 -14.07
N SER A 244 6.05 -3.91 -13.19
CA SER A 244 4.78 -3.28 -13.57
C SER A 244 4.87 -1.75 -13.69
N TYR A 245 5.74 -1.08 -12.93
CA TYR A 245 5.77 0.38 -12.85
C TYR A 245 6.94 1.05 -13.57
N VAL A 246 8.16 0.51 -13.47
CA VAL A 246 9.37 1.15 -14.02
C VAL A 246 9.28 1.34 -15.55
N PRO A 247 8.85 0.34 -16.35
CA PRO A 247 8.71 0.54 -17.80
C PRO A 247 7.73 1.64 -18.17
N ILE A 248 6.63 1.77 -17.42
CA ILE A 248 5.67 2.87 -17.59
C ILE A 248 6.34 4.20 -17.28
N LEU A 249 7.01 4.29 -16.12
CA LEU A 249 7.67 5.52 -15.67
C LEU A 249 8.73 6.00 -16.67
N GLU A 250 9.62 5.11 -17.13
CA GLU A 250 10.67 5.41 -18.10
C GLU A 250 10.09 5.91 -19.44
N LYS A 251 9.04 5.23 -19.93
CA LYS A 251 8.36 5.61 -21.18
C LYS A 251 7.68 6.96 -21.08
N ARG A 252 7.00 7.25 -19.97
CA ARG A 252 6.17 8.45 -19.81
C ARG A 252 6.94 9.68 -19.36
N ASN A 253 7.98 9.51 -18.54
CA ASN A 253 8.71 10.65 -17.97
C ASN A 253 9.44 11.51 -19.01
N VAL A 254 9.78 10.96 -20.17
CA VAL A 254 10.47 11.69 -21.26
C VAL A 254 9.50 12.40 -22.22
N MET A 255 8.19 12.23 -22.06
CA MET A 255 7.20 12.85 -22.94
C MET A 255 7.11 14.36 -22.66
N PRO A 256 7.00 15.22 -23.69
CA PRO A 256 6.73 16.64 -23.49
C PRO A 256 5.35 16.83 -22.84
N PHE A 257 5.20 17.90 -22.07
CA PHE A 257 3.95 18.30 -21.46
C PHE A 257 3.79 19.83 -21.50
N THR A 258 2.55 20.29 -21.34
CA THR A 258 2.22 21.72 -21.29
C THR A 258 1.83 22.13 -19.86
N ASP A 259 1.71 23.44 -19.61
CA ASP A 259 1.30 23.95 -18.31
C ASP A 259 -0.15 23.54 -17.97
N GLU A 260 -1.04 23.42 -18.97
CA GLU A 260 -2.39 22.92 -18.80
C GLU A 260 -2.40 21.45 -18.33
N MET A 261 -1.47 20.63 -18.83
CA MET A 261 -1.33 19.25 -18.39
C MET A 261 -0.87 19.17 -16.92
N VAL A 262 -0.01 20.10 -16.49
CA VAL A 262 0.41 20.21 -15.09
C VAL A 262 -0.77 20.68 -14.23
N GLU A 263 -1.56 21.65 -14.68
CA GLU A 263 -2.75 22.11 -13.96
C GLU A 263 -3.74 20.95 -13.73
N TRP A 264 -4.02 20.18 -14.77
CA TRP A 264 -4.87 18.98 -14.67
C TRP A 264 -4.28 17.93 -13.72
N GLN A 265 -2.96 17.68 -13.77
CA GLN A 265 -2.28 16.82 -12.80
C GLN A 265 -2.53 17.29 -11.35
N GLN A 266 -2.47 18.60 -11.09
CA GLN A 266 -2.72 19.12 -9.75
C GLN A 266 -4.18 18.93 -9.31
N ILE A 267 -5.15 19.07 -10.23
CA ILE A 267 -6.56 18.76 -9.96
C ILE A 267 -6.75 17.27 -9.62
N ARG A 268 -6.14 16.36 -10.39
CA ARG A 268 -6.18 14.91 -10.11
C ARG A 268 -5.50 14.55 -8.79
N ARG A 269 -4.38 15.20 -8.46
CA ARG A 269 -3.73 15.07 -7.15
C ARG A 269 -4.61 15.59 -6.01
N GLY A 270 -5.42 16.62 -6.24
CA GLY A 270 -6.46 17.04 -5.30
C GLY A 270 -7.45 15.92 -4.98
N ARG A 271 -7.89 15.15 -5.99
CA ARG A 271 -8.74 13.96 -5.79
C ARG A 271 -8.03 12.84 -5.03
N TYR A 272 -6.72 12.68 -5.25
CA TYR A 272 -5.90 11.74 -4.48
C TYR A 272 -5.87 12.13 -2.99
N VAL A 273 -5.65 13.42 -2.68
CA VAL A 273 -5.67 13.94 -1.32
C VAL A 273 -7.05 13.78 -0.68
N GLU A 274 -8.14 14.10 -1.39
CA GLU A 274 -9.52 13.89 -0.92
C GLU A 274 -9.75 12.45 -0.47
N PHE A 275 -9.32 11.47 -1.27
CA PHE A 275 -9.44 10.05 -0.91
C PHE A 275 -8.67 9.72 0.38
N ASN A 276 -7.40 10.09 0.44
CA ASN A 276 -6.52 9.70 1.55
C ASN A 276 -6.98 10.31 2.89
N LEU A 277 -7.50 11.55 2.88
CA LEU A 277 -7.93 12.21 4.12
C LEU A 277 -9.35 11.83 4.56
N ILE A 278 -10.25 11.48 3.64
CA ILE A 278 -11.67 11.24 3.95
C ILE A 278 -11.96 9.73 4.07
N TRP A 279 -11.50 8.95 3.11
CA TRP A 279 -11.95 7.57 2.88
C TRP A 279 -10.92 6.52 3.29
N ASP A 280 -9.62 6.81 3.15
CA ASP A 280 -8.59 5.81 3.41
C ASP A 280 -8.55 5.37 4.87
N ARG A 281 -8.81 4.07 5.09
CA ARG A 281 -8.82 3.48 6.44
C ARG A 281 -7.43 3.51 7.07
N GLY A 282 -6.38 3.30 6.28
CA GLY A 282 -5.00 3.26 6.76
C GLY A 282 -4.55 4.60 7.33
N THR A 283 -4.76 5.68 6.57
CA THR A 283 -4.44 7.05 6.98
C THR A 283 -5.22 7.48 8.23
N ARG A 284 -6.53 7.22 8.27
CA ARG A 284 -7.37 7.55 9.44
C ARG A 284 -6.93 6.79 10.68
N PHE A 285 -6.70 5.48 10.57
CA PHE A 285 -6.23 4.65 11.67
C PHE A 285 -4.86 5.10 12.18
N GLY A 286 -3.92 5.38 11.27
CA GLY A 286 -2.58 5.85 11.61
C GLY A 286 -2.61 7.17 12.37
N LEU A 287 -3.37 8.16 11.91
CA LEU A 287 -3.45 9.48 12.56
C LEU A 287 -4.17 9.44 13.92
N GLN A 288 -5.06 8.47 14.13
CA GLN A 288 -5.75 8.27 15.40
C GLN A 288 -4.95 7.41 16.39
N THR A 289 -3.93 6.69 15.92
CA THR A 289 -3.13 5.81 16.78
C THR A 289 -2.14 6.64 17.62
N PRO A 290 -2.16 6.52 18.95
CA PRO A 290 -1.19 7.19 19.80
C PRO A 290 0.25 6.81 19.41
N CYS A 291 1.09 7.83 19.24
CA CYS A 291 2.51 7.69 18.89
C CYS A 291 2.79 7.14 17.49
N ALA A 292 1.85 7.27 16.54
CA ALA A 292 2.17 7.08 15.13
C ALA A 292 3.12 8.18 14.64
N ARG A 293 4.08 7.81 13.78
CA ARG A 293 4.95 8.78 13.12
C ARG A 293 4.16 9.48 12.00
N VAL A 294 3.57 10.63 12.32
CA VAL A 294 2.72 11.40 11.40
C VAL A 294 3.41 11.66 10.06
N GLU A 295 4.70 11.99 10.06
CA GLU A 295 5.46 12.22 8.82
C GLU A 295 5.54 10.97 7.92
N SER A 296 5.55 9.76 8.49
CA SER A 296 5.50 8.51 7.71
C SER A 296 4.11 8.24 7.14
N ILE A 297 3.06 8.86 7.66
CA ILE A 297 1.71 8.77 7.09
C ILE A 297 1.56 9.83 6.00
N MET A 298 1.98 11.06 6.29
CA MET A 298 1.83 12.22 5.40
C MET A 298 2.76 12.17 4.17
N MET A 299 3.74 11.25 4.14
CA MET A 299 4.55 10.99 2.95
C MET A 299 3.71 10.52 1.76
N THR A 300 2.50 9.98 1.98
CA THR A 300 1.58 9.55 0.91
C THR A 300 0.93 10.69 0.15
N LEU A 301 0.96 11.91 0.68
CA LEU A 301 0.39 13.08 0.02
C LEU A 301 1.39 13.67 -0.99
N PRO A 302 0.92 14.17 -2.16
CA PRO A 302 1.76 14.83 -3.14
C PRO A 302 2.37 16.12 -2.58
N LEU A 303 3.42 16.64 -3.24
CA LEU A 303 4.05 17.90 -2.83
C LEU A 303 3.10 19.08 -3.05
N THR A 304 2.38 19.06 -4.17
CA THR A 304 1.35 20.04 -4.52
C THR A 304 0.08 19.38 -5.00
N ALA A 305 -1.05 20.06 -4.79
CA ALA A 305 -2.37 19.70 -5.29
C ALA A 305 -3.21 20.96 -5.47
N ARG A 306 -4.26 20.90 -6.30
CA ARG A 306 -5.11 22.05 -6.64
C ARG A 306 -6.58 21.69 -6.52
N TRP A 307 -7.37 22.67 -6.09
CA TRP A 307 -8.82 22.62 -6.07
C TRP A 307 -9.37 23.88 -6.72
N GLU A 308 -10.24 23.68 -7.70
CA GLU A 308 -10.93 24.76 -8.38
C GLU A 308 -12.44 24.61 -8.24
N TYR A 309 -13.09 25.74 -8.00
CA TYR A 309 -14.53 25.79 -7.88
C TYR A 309 -15.17 25.55 -9.25
N MET A 310 -16.01 24.52 -9.35
CA MET A 310 -16.76 24.19 -10.57
C MET A 310 -15.87 23.93 -11.80
N TYR A 311 -14.66 23.38 -11.60
CA TYR A 311 -13.79 22.97 -12.70
C TYR A 311 -14.53 22.02 -13.65
N HIS A 312 -14.56 22.37 -14.93
CA HIS A 312 -15.23 21.62 -15.99
C HIS A 312 -14.20 20.98 -16.92
N VAL A 313 -14.42 19.70 -17.25
CA VAL A 313 -13.60 18.96 -18.20
C VAL A 313 -14.40 18.74 -19.47
N GLU A 314 -13.82 19.12 -20.61
CA GLU A 314 -14.45 18.89 -21.91
C GLU A 314 -14.51 17.40 -22.24
N SER A 315 -15.69 16.86 -22.51
CA SER A 315 -15.89 15.40 -22.68
C SER A 315 -15.11 14.77 -23.83
N ASN A 316 -14.73 15.55 -24.85
CA ASN A 316 -13.95 15.09 -26.01
C ASN A 316 -12.43 15.31 -25.85
N SER A 317 -11.98 15.72 -24.66
CA SER A 317 -10.57 15.87 -24.31
C SER A 317 -9.97 14.58 -23.74
N LYS A 318 -8.65 14.53 -23.58
CA LYS A 318 -7.96 13.38 -22.93
C LYS A 318 -8.27 13.31 -21.43
N GLU A 319 -8.50 14.45 -20.81
CA GLU A 319 -8.95 14.60 -19.44
C GLU A 319 -10.34 13.96 -19.27
N GLY A 320 -11.25 14.22 -20.23
CA GLY A 320 -12.60 13.65 -20.26
C GLY A 320 -12.60 12.14 -20.46
N GLU A 321 -11.68 11.61 -21.28
CA GLU A 321 -11.46 10.18 -21.45
C GLU A 321 -11.10 9.48 -20.13
N LEU A 322 -10.17 10.06 -19.37
CA LEU A 322 -9.82 9.56 -18.04
C LEU A 322 -11.04 9.62 -17.11
N GLU A 323 -11.70 10.78 -16.98
CA GLU A 323 -12.87 10.91 -16.09
C GLU A 323 -13.95 9.87 -16.39
N ALA A 324 -14.22 9.60 -17.67
CA ALA A 324 -15.19 8.59 -18.07
C ALA A 324 -14.81 7.19 -17.58
N ALA A 325 -13.52 6.83 -17.63
CA ALA A 325 -12.99 5.56 -17.13
C ALA A 325 -12.99 5.48 -15.59
N LEU A 326 -12.81 6.60 -14.88
CA LEU A 326 -12.87 6.64 -13.41
C LEU A 326 -14.29 6.58 -12.88
N LYS A 327 -15.26 7.18 -13.58
CA LYS A 327 -16.69 7.08 -13.23
C LYS A 327 -17.26 5.69 -13.53
N ASN A 328 -16.71 5.02 -14.55
CA ASN A 328 -17.12 3.68 -14.98
C ASN A 328 -15.89 2.78 -15.11
N PRO A 329 -15.42 2.17 -13.99
CA PRO A 329 -14.25 1.29 -14.00
C PRO A 329 -14.37 0.22 -15.08
N ARG A 330 -13.27 0.02 -15.83
CA ARG A 330 -13.19 -0.91 -16.95
C ARG A 330 -12.43 -2.17 -16.54
N ASP A 331 -12.65 -3.25 -17.28
CA ASP A 331 -11.80 -4.43 -17.22
C ASP A 331 -10.69 -4.27 -18.25
N TRP A 332 -9.49 -3.89 -17.79
CA TRP A 332 -8.33 -3.67 -18.66
C TRP A 332 -7.80 -4.97 -19.28
N ILE A 333 -8.02 -6.08 -18.59
CA ILE A 333 -7.79 -7.44 -19.07
C ILE A 333 -8.98 -8.31 -18.67
N PRO A 334 -9.26 -9.42 -19.36
CA PRO A 334 -10.42 -10.26 -19.07
C PRO A 334 -10.44 -10.74 -17.61
N LEU A 335 -11.59 -10.58 -16.96
CA LEU A 335 -11.89 -11.23 -15.69
C LEU A 335 -12.39 -12.65 -15.97
N HIS A 336 -12.02 -13.59 -15.09
CA HIS A 336 -12.60 -14.93 -15.05
C HIS A 336 -13.98 -14.92 -14.42
#